data_AF-A0AAW0L4H7-F1
#
_entry.id   AF-A0AAW0L4H7-F1
#
_cell.length_a   1.000
_cell.length_b   1.000
_cell.length_c   1.000
_cell.angle_alpha   90.00
_cell.angle_beta   90.00
_cell.angle_gamma   90.00
#
_symmetry.space_group_name_H-M   'P 1'
#
loop_
_entity.id
_entity.type
_entity.pdbx_description
1 polymer ?
#
loop_
_entity_poly.entity_id
_entity_poly.type
_entity_poly.pdbx_seq_one_letter_code
_entity_poly.pdbx_strand_id
1 'polypeptide(L)' 'MRPIFCGNVEFDARQSDIERLFRRYGRVERVDMKSGMFFFSYFCYY' A
#
# COMPACT_ATOMS: atom_id res chain seq x y z
N MET A 1 -7.67 -1.73 -14.78
CA MET A 1 -6.72 -1.66 -13.64
C MET A 1 -7.13 -0.49 -12.76
N ARG A 2 -7.23 -0.68 -11.44
CA ARG A 2 -7.68 0.35 -10.50
C ARG A 2 -6.68 0.46 -9.34
N PRO A 3 -5.89 1.54 -9.23
CA PRO A 3 -5.04 1.75 -8.06
C PRO A 3 -5.89 1.92 -6.80
N ILE A 4 -5.33 1.56 -5.64
CA ILE A 4 -5.99 1.65 -4.34
C ILE A 4 -5.19 2.62 -3.47
N PHE A 5 -5.80 3.74 -3.10
CA PHE A 5 -5.16 4.71 -2.21
C PHE A 5 -5.60 4.43 -0.77
N CYS A 6 -4.64 4.35 0.15
CA CYS A 6 -4.92 4.16 1.57
C CYS A 6 -4.22 5.26 2.38
N GLY A 7 -5.01 6.06 3.08
CA GLY A 7 -4.49 7.01 4.07
C GLY A 7 -4.37 6.40 5.47
N ASN A 8 -3.90 7.20 6.42
CA ASN A 8 -3.91 6.88 7.85
C ASN A 8 -3.17 5.59 8.23
N VAL A 9 -2.05 5.34 7.56
CA VAL A 9 -1.13 4.25 7.89
C VAL A 9 -0.17 4.74 8.97
N GLU A 10 0.19 3.85 9.91
CA GLU A 10 1.12 4.17 11.00
C GLU A 10 2.45 4.72 10.46
N PHE A 11 3.07 5.63 11.22
CA PHE A 11 4.30 6.31 10.80
C PHE A 11 5.48 5.34 10.57
N ASP A 12 5.51 4.25 11.33
CA ASP A 12 6.53 3.20 11.27
C ASP A 12 6.16 2.04 10.32
N ALA A 13 4.99 2.10 9.70
CA ALA A 13 4.55 1.08 8.76
C ALA A 13 5.52 0.99 7.58
N ARG A 14 5.89 -0.23 7.23
CA ARG A 14 6.79 -0.51 6.13
C ARG A 14 6.01 -1.07 4.95
N GLN A 15 6.61 -0.95 3.77
CA GLN A 15 6.14 -1.58 2.55
C GLN A 15 5.81 -3.07 2.76
N SER A 16 6.63 -3.80 3.52
CA SER A 16 6.44 -5.22 3.81
C SER A 16 5.14 -5.53 4.58
N ASP A 17 4.70 -4.61 5.44
CA ASP A 17 3.49 -4.79 6.25
C ASP A 17 2.25 -4.70 5.35
N ILE A 18 2.30 -3.78 4.40
CA ILE A 18 1.28 -3.58 3.37
C ILE A 18 1.25 -4.77 2.42
N GLU A 19 2.40 -5.20 1.90
CA GLU A 19 2.47 -6.36 1.01
C GLU A 19 1.89 -7.60 1.70
N ARG A 20 2.22 -7.83 2.98
CA ARG A 20 1.62 -8.91 3.77
C ARG A 20 0.11 -8.77 3.92
N LEU A 21 -0.38 -7.56 4.20
CA LEU A 21 -1.81 -7.28 4.34
C LEU A 21 -2.58 -7.56 3.06
N PHE A 22 -2.05 -7.13 1.90
CA PHE A 22 -2.74 -7.24 0.61
C PHE A 22 -2.53 -8.58 -0.09
N ARG A 23 -1.48 -9.34 0.26
CA ARG A 23 -1.21 -10.68 -0.30
C ARG A 23 -2.38 -11.65 -0.17
N ARG A 24 -3.24 -11.49 0.84
CA ARG A 24 -4.45 -12.31 1.02
C ARG A 24 -5.57 -12.00 0.02
N TYR A 25 -5.54 -10.83 -0.60
CA TYR A 25 -6.57 -10.37 -1.55
C TYR A 25 -6.12 -10.52 -3.01
N GLY A 26 -4.83 -10.63 -3.27
CA GLY A 26 -4.29 -10.81 -4.61
C GLY A 26 -2.78 -10.61 -4.67
N ARG A 27 -2.23 -10.68 -5.88
CA ARG A 27 -0.81 -10.41 -6.14
C ARG A 27 -0.57 -8.90 -6.07
N VAL A 28 0.48 -8.50 -5.37
CA VAL A 28 0.90 -7.09 -5.27
C VAL A 28 2.13 -6.91 -6.16
N GLU A 29 2.02 -6.13 -7.23
CA GLU A 29 3.17 -5.84 -8.10
C GLU A 29 4.02 -4.68 -7.57
N ARG A 30 3.37 -3.66 -6.98
CA ARG A 30 4.05 -2.42 -6.60
C ARG A 30 3.37 -1.68 -5.46
N VAL A 31 4.18 -1.18 -4.53
CA VAL A 31 3.78 -0.34 -3.41
C VAL A 31 4.59 0.94 -3.46
N ASP A 32 3.93 2.10 -3.56
CA ASP A 32 4.58 3.40 -3.56
C ASP A 32 4.25 4.16 -2.26
N MET A 33 5.27 4.36 -1.43
CA MET A 33 5.13 5.05 -0.16
C MET A 33 5.45 6.54 -0.29
N LYS A 34 4.50 7.43 0.02
CA LYS A 34 4.71 8.88 0.05
C LYS A 34 4.61 9.40 1.48
N SER A 35 5.67 10.05 1.95
CA SER A 35 5.81 10.58 3.32
C SER A 35 5.19 11.98 3.51
N GLY A 36 4.26 12.41 2.67
CA GLY A 36 3.61 13.72 2.79
C GLY A 36 2.26 13.60 3.52
N MET A 37 2.17 14.06 4.77
CA MET A 37 0.94 14.13 5.58
C MET A 37 0.01 12.90 5.40
N PHE A 38 0.47 11.73 5.82
CA PHE A 38 -0.30 10.48 5.98
C PHE A 38 -1.10 9.96 4.76
N PHE A 39 -0.56 10.03 3.54
CA PHE A 39 -1.15 9.37 2.37
C PHE A 39 -0.16 8.40 1.69
N PHE A 40 -0.46 7.10 1.74
CA PHE A 40 0.26 6.06 0.99
C PHE A 40 -0.57 5.64 -0.22
N SER A 41 0.07 5.53 -1.39
CA SER A 41 -0.60 5.17 -2.65
C SER A 41 -0.20 3.76 -3.04
N TYR A 42 -1.13 2.80 -3.01
CA TYR A 42 -0.83 1.42 -3.37
C TYR A 42 -1.30 1.11 -4.80
N PHE A 43 -0.44 0.48 -5.59
CA PHE A 43 -0.79 -0.05 -6.91
C PHE A 43 -0.99 -1.56 -6.80
N CYS A 44 -2.15 -1.98 -6.32
CA CYS A 44 -2.53 -3.39 -6.35
C CYS A 44 -3.08 -3.72 -7.75
N TYR A 45 -2.40 -4.61 -8.48
CA TYR A 45 -2.90 -5.14 -9.75
C TYR A 45 -3.58 -6.48 -9.45
N TYR A 46 -4.91 -6.54 -9.59
CA TYR A 46 -5.64 -7.81 -9.68
C TYR A 46 -5.26 -8.54 -10.96
#